data_AF-A0A9P9D6R4-F1
#
_entry.id   AF-A0A9P9D6R4-F1
#
_cell.length_a   1.000
_cell.length_b   1.000
_cell.length_c   1.000
_cell.angle_alpha   90.00
_cell.angle_beta   90.00
_cell.angle_gamma   90.00
#
_symmetry.space_group_name_H-M   'P 1'
#
loop_
_entity.id
_entity.type
_entity.pdbx_description
1 polymer ?
#
loop_
_entity_poly.entity_id
_entity_poly.type
_entity_poly.pdbx_seq_one_letter_code
_entity_poly.pdbx_strand_id
1 'polypeptide(L)'
;MYSAPYMFFHRSKGYSWHAETDPALQAFPTLNNVPRALLPSLAINVSQPDALMEWLGTNSAALITDLTIFVDAVDIAPSAQKWCILFEKLAQDATNIQNLSIYWDSEGPIHIGLGRSVVFVRGVARLKVKKSIDIAGFYATKWPRYLEAKMGLKPVNRQLAPGNNWAEILRKYQRGTEHLDPWKDTEDGMFDIPIPWPGLKLPPGLDGC
;
A
#
# COMPACT_ATOMS: atom_id res chain seq x y z
N MET A 1 20.54 -12.61 17.37
CA MET A 1 20.23 -12.87 15.95
C MET A 1 19.27 -11.78 15.53
N TYR A 2 19.65 -10.94 14.58
CA TYR A 2 18.82 -9.81 14.14
C TYR A 2 17.61 -10.31 13.34
N SER A 3 16.49 -9.57 13.38
CA SER A 3 15.32 -9.85 12.57
C SER A 3 15.62 -9.64 11.08
N ALA A 4 14.72 -10.08 10.20
CA ALA A 4 14.79 -9.67 8.79
C ALA A 4 14.88 -8.14 8.70
N PRO A 5 15.77 -7.58 7.85
CA PRO A 5 15.89 -6.14 7.68
C PRO A 5 14.54 -5.51 7.33
N TYR A 6 14.18 -4.46 8.07
CA TYR A 6 12.87 -3.82 7.97
C TYR A 6 13.03 -2.30 7.88
N MET A 7 12.45 -1.71 6.84
CA MET A 7 12.53 -0.27 6.57
C MET A 7 11.16 0.39 6.64
N PHE A 8 11.12 1.62 7.13
CA PHE A 8 9.91 2.44 7.24
C PHE A 8 10.03 3.70 6.36
N PHE A 9 9.00 3.96 5.56
CA PHE A 9 8.84 5.12 4.69
C PHE A 9 7.58 5.88 5.10
N HIS A 10 7.62 6.51 6.28
CA HIS A 10 6.49 7.24 6.89
C HIS A 10 6.64 8.77 6.87
N ARG A 11 7.77 9.27 6.39
CA ARG A 11 8.04 10.71 6.24
C ARG A 11 8.01 11.06 4.77
N SER A 12 7.74 12.33 4.46
CA SER A 12 7.72 12.82 3.07
C SER A 12 9.05 12.62 2.33
N LYS A 13 10.16 12.43 3.06
CA LYS A 13 11.48 12.08 2.52
C LYS A 13 12.23 11.12 3.43
N GLY A 14 13.09 10.32 2.82
CA GLY A 14 13.97 9.38 3.51
C GLY A 14 13.23 8.20 4.13
N TYR A 15 13.96 7.45 4.95
CA TYR A 15 13.47 6.23 5.60
C TYR A 15 14.13 6.06 6.96
N SER A 16 13.60 5.16 7.78
CA SER A 16 14.24 4.69 9.00
C SER A 16 14.29 3.17 9.05
N TRP A 17 15.27 2.63 9.75
CA TRP A 17 15.38 1.19 9.99
C TRP A 17 14.62 0.81 11.26
N HIS A 18 14.09 -0.41 11.31
CA HIS A 18 13.66 -1.01 12.56
C HIS A 18 14.85 -1.18 13.51
N ALA A 19 14.62 -0.98 14.81
CA ALA A 19 15.67 -0.96 15.84
C ALA A 19 16.50 -2.25 15.90
N GLU A 20 15.91 -3.38 15.50
CA GLU A 20 16.55 -4.69 15.45
C GLU A 20 17.19 -5.03 14.10
N THR A 21 17.33 -4.06 13.20
CA THR A 21 18.06 -4.28 11.94
C THR A 21 19.57 -4.22 12.19
N ASP A 22 20.32 -5.13 11.56
CA ASP A 22 21.79 -5.14 11.64
C ASP A 22 22.37 -3.77 11.22
N PRO A 23 23.11 -3.07 12.08
CA PRO A 23 23.64 -1.74 11.80
C PRO A 23 24.64 -1.74 10.63
N ALA A 24 25.26 -2.88 10.30
CA ALA A 24 26.17 -2.98 9.15
C ALA A 24 25.47 -2.62 7.82
N LEU A 25 24.16 -2.86 7.70
CA LEU A 25 23.38 -2.49 6.53
C LEU A 25 23.30 -0.98 6.31
N GLN A 26 23.39 -0.20 7.38
CA GLN A 26 23.30 1.26 7.32
C GLN A 26 24.59 1.91 6.79
N ALA A 27 25.69 1.17 6.77
CA ALA A 27 26.97 1.64 6.22
C ALA A 27 27.01 1.59 4.69
N PHE A 28 26.07 0.88 4.04
CA PHE A 28 26.02 0.77 2.59
C PHE A 28 25.28 1.96 1.97
N PRO A 29 25.86 2.62 0.94
CA PRO A 29 25.17 3.70 0.22
C PRO A 29 23.99 3.18 -0.62
N THR A 30 24.01 1.91 -0.98
CA THR A 30 22.95 1.19 -1.70
C THR A 30 22.93 -0.26 -1.26
N LEU A 31 21.74 -0.86 -1.20
CA LEU A 31 21.54 -2.26 -0.84
C LEU A 31 21.79 -3.22 -2.02
N ASN A 32 21.97 -2.72 -3.25
CA ASN A 32 22.11 -3.53 -4.46
C ASN A 32 23.28 -4.53 -4.42
N ASN A 33 24.35 -4.20 -3.70
CA ASN A 33 25.57 -5.00 -3.62
C ASN A 33 25.80 -5.60 -2.24
N VAL A 34 24.79 -5.55 -1.36
CA VAL A 34 24.91 -6.11 -0.01
C VAL A 34 25.00 -7.63 -0.10
N PRO A 35 25.95 -8.27 0.61
CA PRO A 35 26.04 -9.72 0.66
C PRO A 35 24.71 -10.34 1.09
N ARG A 36 24.28 -11.39 0.38
CA ARG A 36 23.01 -12.09 0.67
C ARG A 36 22.93 -12.63 2.10
N ALA A 37 24.06 -12.91 2.74
CA ALA A 37 24.13 -13.30 4.14
C ALA A 37 23.62 -12.21 5.10
N LEU A 38 23.78 -10.92 4.73
CA LEU A 38 23.31 -9.77 5.50
C LEU A 38 21.91 -9.31 5.08
N LEU A 39 21.54 -9.51 3.80
CA LEU A 39 20.23 -9.16 3.25
C LEU A 39 19.58 -10.36 2.55
N PRO A 40 19.15 -11.38 3.31
CA PRO A 40 18.47 -12.55 2.72
C PRO A 40 17.05 -12.20 2.23
N SER A 41 16.44 -11.17 2.81
CA SER A 41 15.10 -10.65 2.54
C SER A 41 15.03 -9.18 2.96
N LEU A 42 14.08 -8.42 2.42
CA LEU A 42 13.85 -7.03 2.81
C LEU A 42 12.35 -6.78 2.97
N ALA A 43 11.98 -6.39 4.20
CA ALA A 43 10.65 -5.93 4.50
C ALA A 43 10.59 -4.40 4.44
N ILE A 44 9.57 -3.89 3.78
CA ILE A 44 9.30 -2.46 3.65
C ILE A 44 7.90 -2.16 4.15
N ASN A 45 7.78 -1.11 4.96
CA ASN A 45 6.52 -0.48 5.30
C ASN A 45 6.50 0.93 4.75
N VAL A 46 5.49 1.23 3.93
CA VAL A 46 5.35 2.51 3.27
C VAL A 46 3.99 3.09 3.61
N SER A 47 4.00 4.34 4.08
CA SER A 47 2.81 5.21 4.06
C SER A 47 3.01 6.48 3.23
N GLN A 48 4.26 6.76 2.84
CA GLN A 48 4.64 7.88 1.98
C GLN A 48 5.27 7.35 0.68
N PRO A 49 4.51 7.25 -0.43
CA PRO A 49 4.97 6.63 -1.67
C PRO A 49 6.14 7.39 -2.31
N ASP A 50 6.17 8.72 -2.17
CA ASP A 50 7.24 9.56 -2.72
C ASP A 50 8.61 9.22 -2.11
N ALA A 51 8.66 8.92 -0.80
CA ALA A 51 9.89 8.55 -0.12
C ALA A 51 10.43 7.19 -0.58
N LEU A 52 9.55 6.22 -0.82
CA LEU A 52 9.94 4.94 -1.40
C LEU A 52 10.39 5.12 -2.86
N MET A 53 9.71 5.96 -3.65
CA MET A 53 10.14 6.30 -5.01
C MET A 53 11.54 6.91 -5.06
N GLU A 54 11.88 7.81 -4.13
CA GLU A 54 13.23 8.37 -4.02
C GLU A 54 14.27 7.28 -3.75
N TRP A 55 13.97 6.36 -2.82
CA TRP A 55 14.86 5.23 -2.52
C TRP A 55 15.04 4.27 -3.70
N LEU A 56 13.97 4.00 -4.45
CA LEU A 56 13.99 3.21 -5.69
C LEU A 56 14.79 3.87 -6.81
N GLY A 57 15.14 5.16 -6.69
CA GLY A 57 16.07 5.84 -7.59
C GLY A 57 17.51 5.35 -7.48
N THR A 58 17.89 4.73 -6.36
CA THR A 58 19.26 4.24 -6.09
C THR A 58 19.33 2.76 -5.70
N ASN A 59 18.18 2.13 -5.45
CA ASN A 59 18.07 0.74 -5.02
C ASN A 59 17.10 -0.03 -5.91
N SER A 60 17.37 -1.31 -6.13
CA SER A 60 16.55 -2.18 -6.95
C SER A 60 15.28 -2.59 -6.20
N ALA A 61 14.12 -2.40 -6.84
CA ALA A 61 12.84 -2.89 -6.33
C ALA A 61 12.81 -4.43 -6.19
N ALA A 62 13.67 -5.15 -6.91
CA ALA A 62 13.78 -6.61 -6.82
C ALA A 62 14.35 -7.08 -5.46
N LEU A 63 14.88 -6.18 -4.63
CA LEU A 63 15.27 -6.51 -3.26
C LEU A 63 14.08 -6.71 -2.33
N ILE A 64 12.92 -6.10 -2.65
CA ILE A 64 11.74 -6.10 -1.78
C ILE A 64 11.09 -7.48 -1.81
N THR A 65 11.04 -8.12 -0.65
CA THR A 65 10.38 -9.43 -0.47
C THR A 65 9.05 -9.29 0.25
N ASP A 66 8.93 -8.35 1.17
CA ASP A 66 7.73 -8.16 1.99
C ASP A 66 7.33 -6.69 1.93
N LEU A 67 6.13 -6.41 1.42
CA LEU A 67 5.64 -5.05 1.25
C LEU A 67 4.40 -4.84 2.13
N THR A 68 4.49 -3.86 3.02
CA THR A 68 3.37 -3.33 3.80
C THR A 68 3.01 -1.95 3.27
N ILE A 69 1.76 -1.79 2.82
CA ILE A 69 1.18 -0.52 2.43
C ILE A 69 0.27 -0.07 3.58
N PHE A 70 0.66 0.99 4.25
CA PHE A 70 -0.14 1.64 5.28
C PHE A 70 -0.76 2.91 4.69
N VAL A 71 -2.08 2.91 4.54
CA VAL A 71 -2.81 4.04 3.97
C VAL A 71 -3.28 4.92 5.12
N ASP A 72 -2.51 5.97 5.39
CA ASP A 72 -2.82 6.95 6.42
C ASP A 72 -4.17 7.64 6.16
N ALA A 73 -4.92 7.89 7.22
CA ALA A 73 -6.19 8.58 7.20
C ALA A 73 -6.05 9.98 7.81
N VAL A 74 -5.19 10.80 7.23
CA VAL A 74 -4.91 12.19 7.67
C VAL A 74 -5.03 13.16 6.50
N ASP A 75 -5.21 14.45 6.77
CA ASP A 75 -5.37 15.49 5.74
C ASP A 75 -4.22 15.58 4.74
N ILE A 76 -3.00 15.27 5.19
CA ILE A 76 -1.79 15.31 4.38
C ILE A 76 -1.44 13.95 3.77
N ALA A 77 -2.37 12.99 3.80
CA ALA A 77 -2.16 11.67 3.25
C ALA A 77 -1.91 11.73 1.73
N PRO A 78 -1.07 10.83 1.17
CA PRO A 78 -0.82 10.79 -0.26
C PRO A 78 -2.08 10.46 -1.06
N SER A 79 -2.28 11.14 -2.20
CA SER A 79 -3.40 10.85 -3.10
C SER A 79 -3.26 9.49 -3.77
N ALA A 80 -4.38 8.96 -4.28
CA ALA A 80 -4.40 7.72 -5.07
C ALA A 80 -3.41 7.78 -6.26
N GLN A 81 -3.26 8.93 -6.91
CA GLN A 81 -2.34 9.11 -8.03
C GLN A 81 -0.87 8.91 -7.63
N LYS A 82 -0.45 9.42 -6.46
CA LYS A 82 0.91 9.21 -5.97
C LYS A 82 1.19 7.73 -5.72
N TRP A 83 0.22 7.03 -5.14
CA TRP A 83 0.28 5.58 -4.95
C TRP A 83 0.34 4.82 -6.27
N CYS A 84 -0.47 5.22 -7.25
CA CYS A 84 -0.47 4.63 -8.58
C CYS A 84 0.90 4.70 -9.29
N ILE A 85 1.59 5.84 -9.21
CA ILE A 85 2.93 6.00 -9.77
C ILE A 85 3.90 4.99 -9.12
N LEU A 86 3.85 4.85 -7.79
CA LEU A 86 4.65 3.86 -7.07
C LEU A 86 4.28 2.43 -7.50
N PHE A 87 3.00 2.10 -7.59
CA PHE A 87 2.55 0.75 -7.98
C PHE A 87 2.94 0.38 -9.40
N GLU A 88 2.91 1.33 -10.34
CA GLU A 88 3.42 1.12 -11.69
C GLU A 88 4.91 0.77 -11.68
N LYS A 89 5.71 1.54 -10.94
CA LYS A 89 7.15 1.27 -10.78
C LYS A 89 7.40 -0.10 -10.18
N LEU A 90 6.68 -0.46 -9.11
CA LEU A 90 6.81 -1.75 -8.45
C LEU A 90 6.30 -2.91 -9.33
N ALA A 91 5.23 -2.74 -10.09
CA ALA A 91 4.71 -3.77 -11.00
C ALA A 91 5.72 -4.11 -12.12
N GLN A 92 6.50 -3.13 -12.56
CA GLN A 92 7.56 -3.30 -13.55
C GLN A 92 8.80 -3.96 -12.93
N ASP A 93 9.27 -3.43 -11.79
CA ASP A 93 10.63 -3.71 -11.32
C ASP A 93 10.71 -4.66 -10.11
N ALA A 94 9.66 -4.74 -9.29
CA ALA A 94 9.65 -5.54 -8.06
C ALA A 94 9.30 -7.00 -8.36
N THR A 95 10.31 -7.76 -8.78
CA THR A 95 10.14 -9.16 -9.22
C THR A 95 10.06 -10.17 -8.08
N ASN A 96 10.28 -9.77 -6.83
CA ASN A 96 10.48 -10.68 -5.70
C ASN A 96 9.51 -10.51 -4.52
N ILE A 97 8.46 -9.67 -4.66
CA ILE A 97 7.46 -9.51 -3.60
C ILE A 97 6.78 -10.86 -3.34
N GLN A 98 7.02 -11.40 -2.14
CA GLN A 98 6.43 -12.64 -1.65
C GLN A 98 5.08 -12.34 -0.99
N ASN A 99 5.09 -11.39 -0.06
CA ASN A 99 3.95 -11.10 0.80
C ASN A 99 3.58 -9.62 0.67
N LEU A 100 2.28 -9.36 0.54
CA LEU A 100 1.70 -8.04 0.53
C LEU A 100 0.76 -7.89 1.71
N SER A 101 0.92 -6.83 2.50
CA SER A 101 -0.01 -6.42 3.54
C SER A 101 -0.54 -5.03 3.24
N ILE A 102 -1.85 -4.82 3.31
CA ILE A 102 -2.46 -3.52 3.10
C ILE A 102 -3.35 -3.19 4.29
N TYR A 103 -3.09 -2.05 4.91
CA TYR A 103 -3.90 -1.54 5.99
C TYR A 103 -4.49 -0.19 5.58
N TRP A 104 -5.82 -0.12 5.52
CA TRP A 104 -6.52 1.14 5.32
C TRP A 104 -6.90 1.74 6.66
N ASP A 105 -6.23 2.81 7.06
CA ASP A 105 -6.57 3.50 8.29
C ASP A 105 -7.87 4.31 8.16
N SER A 106 -8.43 4.72 9.28
CA SER A 106 -9.57 5.65 9.33
C SER A 106 -9.49 6.50 10.58
N GLU A 107 -9.51 7.82 10.42
CA GLU A 107 -9.59 8.78 11.52
C GLU A 107 -10.98 9.43 11.52
N GLY A 108 -11.89 8.82 12.28
CA GLY A 108 -13.25 9.31 12.44
C GLY A 108 -14.05 9.34 11.13
N PRO A 109 -15.13 10.16 11.06
CA PRO A 109 -15.99 10.23 9.89
C PRO A 109 -15.44 11.15 8.78
N ILE A 110 -14.35 11.88 9.03
CA ILE A 110 -13.86 12.95 8.15
C ILE A 110 -12.71 12.43 7.28
N HIS A 111 -11.71 11.79 7.87
CA HIS A 111 -10.58 11.25 7.15
C HIS A 111 -10.80 9.75 6.96
N ILE A 112 -11.53 9.45 5.90
CA ILE A 112 -11.68 8.10 5.40
C ILE A 112 -10.57 7.96 4.36
N GLY A 113 -9.50 7.22 4.66
CA GLY A 113 -8.36 7.06 3.75
C GLY A 113 -8.76 6.47 2.38
N LEU A 114 -7.81 5.93 1.61
CA LEU A 114 -8.08 5.41 0.25
C LEU A 114 -8.89 4.09 0.21
N GLY A 115 -9.67 3.79 1.25
CA GLY A 115 -10.50 2.60 1.38
C GLY A 115 -11.65 2.49 0.37
N ARG A 116 -12.06 3.63 -0.21
CA ARG A 116 -13.07 3.73 -1.27
C ARG A 116 -12.51 4.07 -2.64
N SER A 117 -11.20 4.34 -2.73
CA SER A 117 -10.56 4.67 -4.01
C SER A 117 -10.46 3.43 -4.90
N VAL A 118 -11.19 3.45 -6.01
CA VAL A 118 -11.08 2.47 -7.09
C VAL A 118 -9.72 2.58 -7.77
N VAL A 119 -9.24 3.81 -7.99
CA VAL A 119 -7.92 4.07 -8.60
C VAL A 119 -6.81 3.39 -7.79
N PHE A 120 -6.84 3.54 -6.47
CA PHE A 120 -5.88 2.90 -5.57
C PHE A 120 -5.93 1.38 -5.64
N VAL A 121 -7.11 0.76 -5.50
CA VAL A 121 -7.21 -0.72 -5.48
C VAL A 121 -6.83 -1.35 -6.83
N ARG A 122 -7.13 -0.65 -7.95
CA ARG A 122 -6.69 -1.05 -9.29
C ARG A 122 -5.18 -1.01 -9.41
N GLY A 123 -4.55 0.04 -8.88
CA GLY A 123 -3.09 0.14 -8.81
C GLY A 123 -2.46 -0.99 -8.00
N VAL A 124 -3.00 -1.31 -6.82
CA VAL A 124 -2.58 -2.45 -6.00
C VAL A 124 -2.63 -3.76 -6.78
N ALA A 125 -3.70 -3.98 -7.54
CA ALA A 125 -3.88 -5.21 -8.32
C ALA A 125 -2.85 -5.43 -9.44
N ARG A 126 -2.03 -4.42 -9.77
CA ARG A 126 -0.91 -4.53 -10.72
C ARG A 126 0.33 -5.18 -10.12
N LEU A 127 0.42 -5.26 -8.78
CA LEU A 127 1.58 -5.81 -8.09
C LEU A 127 1.73 -7.32 -8.33
N LYS A 128 2.97 -7.78 -8.51
CA LYS A 128 3.30 -9.20 -8.75
C LYS A 128 3.67 -9.89 -7.45
N VAL A 129 2.66 -10.26 -6.66
CA VAL A 129 2.80 -10.92 -5.36
C VAL A 129 2.79 -12.44 -5.53
N LYS A 130 3.67 -13.17 -4.83
CA LYS A 130 3.86 -14.61 -5.06
C LYS A 130 3.18 -15.54 -4.04
N LYS A 131 2.99 -15.12 -2.78
CA LYS A 131 2.59 -16.03 -1.69
C LYS A 131 1.30 -15.62 -0.99
N SER A 132 1.21 -14.40 -0.47
CA SER A 132 0.05 -14.01 0.34
C SER A 132 -0.31 -12.54 0.20
N ILE A 133 -1.60 -12.27 0.37
CA ILE A 133 -2.17 -10.94 0.46
C ILE A 133 -2.94 -10.87 1.78
N ASP A 134 -2.50 -10.02 2.70
CA ASP A 134 -3.22 -9.69 3.91
C ASP A 134 -3.83 -8.29 3.74
N ILE A 135 -5.11 -8.15 4.07
CA ILE A 135 -5.85 -6.89 4.03
C ILE A 135 -6.49 -6.61 5.38
N ALA A 136 -6.51 -5.35 5.79
CA ALA A 136 -6.98 -4.95 7.10
C ALA A 136 -7.46 -3.49 7.09
N GLY A 137 -8.16 -3.08 8.15
CA GLY A 137 -8.70 -1.73 8.27
C GLY A 137 -9.99 -1.52 7.47
N PHE A 138 -10.16 -0.33 6.90
CA PHE A 138 -11.43 0.17 6.36
C PHE A 138 -11.42 0.21 4.82
N TYR A 139 -11.98 -0.80 4.18
CA TYR A 139 -11.99 -0.92 2.72
C TYR A 139 -13.38 -1.31 2.18
N ALA A 140 -13.66 -0.92 0.94
CA ALA A 140 -14.94 -1.20 0.28
C ALA A 140 -15.20 -2.69 0.05
N THR A 141 -16.48 -3.06 0.02
CA THR A 141 -16.95 -4.45 0.04
C THR A 141 -16.40 -5.30 -1.11
N LYS A 142 -16.17 -4.69 -2.29
CA LYS A 142 -15.71 -5.43 -3.47
C LYS A 142 -14.20 -5.67 -3.52
N TRP A 143 -13.40 -5.02 -2.67
CA TRP A 143 -11.93 -5.02 -2.81
C TRP A 143 -11.32 -6.42 -2.66
N PRO A 144 -11.71 -7.25 -1.66
CA PRO A 144 -11.15 -8.59 -1.52
C PRO A 144 -11.38 -9.45 -2.77
N ARG A 145 -12.61 -9.44 -3.31
CA ARG A 145 -12.97 -10.22 -4.50
C ARG A 145 -12.25 -9.71 -5.75
N TYR A 146 -12.07 -8.40 -5.86
CA TYR A 146 -11.34 -7.79 -6.97
C TYR A 146 -9.87 -8.19 -6.96
N LEU A 147 -9.20 -8.05 -5.81
CA LEU A 147 -7.80 -8.43 -5.64
C LEU A 147 -7.60 -9.93 -5.87
N GLU A 148 -8.50 -10.78 -5.36
CA GLU A 148 -8.47 -12.23 -5.63
C GLU A 148 -8.52 -12.53 -7.13
N ALA A 149 -9.47 -11.91 -7.85
CA ALA A 149 -9.64 -12.14 -9.28
C ALA A 149 -8.46 -11.65 -10.12
N LYS A 150 -7.80 -10.55 -9.72
CA LYS A 150 -6.70 -9.95 -10.48
C LYS A 150 -5.33 -10.55 -10.16
N MET A 151 -5.11 -10.92 -8.90
CA MET A 151 -3.81 -11.37 -8.42
C MET A 151 -3.72 -12.89 -8.27
N GLY A 152 -4.84 -13.61 -8.37
CA GLY A 152 -4.88 -15.08 -8.23
C GLY A 152 -4.59 -15.58 -6.81
N LEU A 153 -4.57 -14.67 -5.83
CA LEU A 153 -4.32 -14.95 -4.41
C LEU A 153 -5.50 -14.45 -3.61
N LYS A 154 -6.05 -15.30 -2.73
CA LYS A 154 -7.16 -14.93 -1.86
C LYS A 154 -6.70 -13.98 -0.75
N PRO A 155 -7.18 -12.73 -0.70
CA PRO A 155 -6.85 -11.83 0.40
C PRO A 155 -7.42 -12.32 1.72
N VAL A 156 -6.64 -12.21 2.79
CA VAL A 156 -7.04 -12.62 4.14
C VAL A 156 -7.12 -11.40 5.05
N ASN A 157 -8.24 -11.24 5.76
CA ASN A 157 -8.35 -10.25 6.83
C ASN A 157 -8.26 -10.93 8.21
N ARG A 158 -7.07 -10.91 8.80
CA ARG A 158 -6.81 -11.52 10.12
C ARG A 158 -7.44 -10.74 11.26
N GLN A 159 -7.81 -9.47 11.05
CA GLN A 159 -8.58 -8.70 12.02
C GLN A 159 -10.04 -9.17 12.11
N LEU A 160 -10.47 -10.18 11.36
CA LEU A 160 -11.82 -10.77 11.49
C LEU A 160 -11.84 -12.05 12.34
N ALA A 161 -10.77 -12.33 13.08
CA ALA A 161 -10.72 -13.48 13.98
C ALA A 161 -11.89 -13.47 15.00
N PRO A 162 -12.44 -14.64 15.37
CA PRO A 162 -13.54 -14.72 16.32
C PRO A 162 -13.25 -14.00 17.64
N GLY A 163 -14.22 -13.23 18.14
CA GLY A 163 -14.12 -12.53 19.43
C GLY A 163 -13.70 -11.05 19.34
N ASN A 164 -13.56 -10.49 18.14
CA ASN A 164 -13.28 -9.07 17.97
C ASN A 164 -14.45 -8.28 17.35
N ASN A 165 -14.56 -6.99 17.72
CA ASN A 165 -15.61 -6.09 17.22
C ASN A 165 -15.30 -5.53 15.82
N TRP A 166 -14.10 -5.83 15.28
CA TRP A 166 -13.64 -5.31 13.99
C TRP A 166 -14.53 -5.73 12.83
N ALA A 167 -15.09 -6.94 12.87
CA ALA A 167 -16.02 -7.40 11.84
C ALA A 167 -17.27 -6.51 11.73
N GLU A 168 -17.80 -6.03 12.87
CA GLU A 168 -18.97 -5.14 12.86
C GLU A 168 -18.60 -3.73 12.38
N ILE A 169 -17.44 -3.21 12.81
CA ILE A 169 -16.93 -1.90 12.41
C ILE A 169 -16.68 -1.86 10.90
N LEU A 170 -16.00 -2.85 10.35
CA LEU A 170 -15.78 -2.95 8.91
C LEU A 170 -17.10 -3.08 8.14
N ARG A 171 -18.06 -3.89 8.62
CA ARG A 171 -19.39 -4.00 7.97
C ARG A 171 -20.11 -2.65 7.95
N LYS A 172 -20.03 -1.85 9.01
CA LYS A 172 -20.63 -0.50 9.04
C LYS A 172 -19.98 0.41 8.00
N TYR A 173 -18.65 0.38 7.90
CA TYR A 173 -17.92 1.14 6.88
C TYR A 173 -18.28 0.76 5.45
N GLN A 174 -18.43 -0.56 5.23
CA GLN A 174 -18.72 -1.16 3.93
C GLN A 174 -20.11 -0.85 3.39
N ARG A 175 -21.06 -0.47 4.26
CA ARG A 175 -22.39 0.00 3.84
C ARG A 175 -22.24 1.25 2.98
N GLY A 176 -22.90 1.24 1.83
CA GLY A 176 -22.84 2.33 0.86
C GLY A 176 -21.66 2.23 -0.11
N THR A 177 -20.76 1.24 0.03
CA THR A 177 -19.65 1.01 -0.92
C THR A 177 -19.99 -0.01 -2.01
N GLU A 178 -21.23 -0.49 -2.05
CA GLU A 178 -21.67 -1.57 -2.95
C GLU A 178 -21.70 -1.14 -4.43
N HIS A 179 -21.86 0.16 -4.68
CA HIS A 179 -21.90 0.71 -6.01
C HIS A 179 -20.50 0.76 -6.65
N LEU A 180 -19.44 0.95 -5.86
CA LEU A 180 -18.06 1.02 -6.34
C LEU A 180 -17.66 -0.30 -7.04
N ASP A 181 -17.29 -0.24 -8.31
CA ASP A 181 -17.03 -1.40 -9.16
C ASP A 181 -15.65 -1.30 -9.84
N PRO A 182 -14.57 -1.83 -9.23
CA PRO A 182 -13.22 -1.70 -9.79
C PRO A 182 -12.99 -2.49 -11.10
N TRP A 183 -13.97 -3.29 -11.55
CA TRP A 183 -13.95 -3.89 -12.88
C TRP A 183 -14.41 -2.93 -13.98
N LYS A 184 -15.22 -1.93 -13.64
CA LYS A 184 -15.81 -0.98 -14.60
C LYS A 184 -15.27 0.43 -14.41
N ASP A 185 -15.22 0.87 -13.16
CA ASP A 185 -14.81 2.21 -12.79
C ASP A 185 -13.28 2.33 -12.93
N THR A 186 -12.84 3.42 -13.55
CA THR A 186 -11.42 3.75 -13.77
C THR A 186 -10.99 5.00 -13.03
N GLU A 187 -11.94 5.70 -12.40
CA GLU A 187 -11.75 6.95 -11.69
C GLU A 187 -12.51 6.89 -10.37
N ASP A 188 -12.06 7.68 -9.41
CA ASP A 188 -12.76 7.84 -8.14
C ASP A 188 -13.88 8.88 -8.31
N GLY A 189 -15.07 8.60 -7.77
CA GLY A 189 -16.13 9.59 -7.69
C GLY A 189 -15.80 10.72 -6.71
N MET A 190 -16.50 11.84 -6.84
CA MET A 190 -16.33 13.03 -5.98
C MET A 190 -16.50 12.73 -4.48
N PHE A 191 -17.18 11.64 -4.13
CA PHE A 191 -17.45 11.20 -2.75
C PHE A 191 -16.63 9.96 -2.33
N ASP A 192 -15.73 9.48 -3.19
CA ASP A 192 -14.94 8.26 -2.98
C ASP A 192 -13.51 8.55 -2.51
N ILE A 193 -13.15 9.84 -2.50
CA ILE A 193 -11.92 10.40 -1.96
C ILE A 193 -12.24 11.38 -0.81
N PRO A 194 -11.33 11.55 0.17
CA PRO A 194 -11.45 12.66 1.12
C PRO A 194 -11.60 13.96 0.33
N ILE A 195 -12.62 14.76 0.63
CA ILE A 195 -12.94 15.99 -0.11
C ILE A 195 -11.70 16.90 -0.10
N PRO A 196 -11.06 17.19 -1.24
CA PRO A 196 -9.98 18.15 -1.27
C PRO A 196 -10.55 19.56 -1.05
N TRP A 197 -9.83 20.39 -0.30
CA TRP A 197 -10.17 21.79 -0.09
C TRP A 197 -10.53 22.50 -1.42
N PRO A 198 -11.50 23.43 -1.42
CA PRO A 198 -11.96 24.10 -2.64
C PRO A 198 -10.82 24.95 -3.22
N GLY A 199 -10.15 24.44 -4.26
CA GLY A 199 -9.07 25.16 -4.94
C GLY A 199 -8.13 24.34 -5.83
N LEU A 200 -8.12 23.00 -5.71
CA LEU A 200 -7.23 22.16 -6.53
C LEU A 200 -7.90 21.79 -7.86
N LYS A 201 -7.50 22.43 -8.96
CA LYS A 201 -7.83 21.96 -10.32
C LYS A 201 -6.91 20.81 -10.70
N LEU A 202 -7.49 19.65 -11.04
CA LEU A 202 -6.77 18.53 -11.63
C LEU A 202 -6.29 18.91 -13.04
N PRO A 203 -5.02 18.62 -13.42
CA PRO A 203 -4.57 18.75 -14.80
C PRO A 203 -5.21 17.66 -15.69
N PRO A 204 -5.58 17.98 -16.93
CA PRO A 204 -6.10 16.98 -17.88
C PRO A 204 -4.97 16.10 -18.42
N GLY A 205 -5.22 14.79 -18.57
CA GLY A 205 -4.39 13.90 -19.39
C GLY A 205 -3.68 12.73 -18.69
N LEU A 206 -4.24 12.14 -17.64
CA LEU A 206 -3.79 10.84 -17.13
C LEU A 206 -5.00 9.91 -17.01
N ASP A 207 -5.41 9.36 -18.15
CA ASP A 207 -6.49 8.38 -18.22
C ASP A 207 -6.04 7.09 -17.52
N GLY A 208 -6.75 6.75 -16.43
CA GLY A 208 -6.88 5.40 -15.89
C GLY A 208 -5.59 4.68 -15.45
N CYS A 209 -5.42 4.54 -14.13
CA CYS A 209 -4.76 3.35 -13.60
C CYS A 209 -5.71 2.14 -13.60
#